data_AF-A0A1V1UNW5-F1
#
_entry.id   AF-A0A1V1UNW5-F1
#
_cell.length_a   1.000
_cell.length_b   1.000
_cell.length_c   1.000
_cell.angle_alpha   90.00
_cell.angle_beta   90.00
_cell.angle_gamma   90.00
#
_symmetry.space_group_name_H-M   'P 1'
#
loop_
_entity.id
_entity.type
_entity.pdbx_description
1 polymer ?
#
loop_
_entity_poly.entity_id
_entity_poly.type
_entity_poly.pdbx_seq_one_letter_code
_entity_poly.pdbx_strand_id
1 'polypeptide(L)' 'MLPVGAPEGGGGEDGDAALRAGCRGSWGQAPVDAIDYVITHELCHMAEPHHGAAFFELFDKVMPDWERRKQRLERAMA' A
#
# COMPACT_ATOMS: atom_id res chain seq x y z
N MET A 1 -14.92 -5.56 -16.79
CA MET A 1 -13.45 -5.48 -16.92
C MET A 1 -13.12 -4.08 -17.38
N LEU A 2 -13.04 -3.12 -16.45
CA LEU A 2 -12.51 -1.79 -16.75
C LEU A 2 -11.07 -1.77 -16.23
N PRO A 3 -10.07 -1.31 -17.02
CA PRO A 3 -8.76 -1.03 -16.47
C PRO A 3 -8.95 0.12 -15.46
N VAL A 4 -8.66 -0.14 -14.19
CA VAL A 4 -8.55 0.95 -13.22
C VAL A 4 -7.37 1.79 -13.70
N GLY A 5 -7.65 3.03 -14.08
CA GLY A 5 -6.66 3.92 -14.66
C GLY A 5 -5.61 4.28 -13.61
N ALA A 6 -4.34 4.10 -13.97
CA ALA A 6 -3.24 4.66 -13.19
C ALA A 6 -3.49 6.17 -13.03
N PRO A 7 -3.40 6.74 -11.82
CA PRO A 7 -3.59 8.17 -11.62
C PRO A 7 -2.48 8.95 -12.34
N GLU A 8 -2.88 9.76 -13.31
CA GLU A 8 -2.00 10.73 -13.94
C GLU A 8 -1.67 11.86 -12.96
N GLY A 9 -0.40 11.97 -12.58
CA GLY A 9 0.23 13.21 -12.12
C GLY A 9 -0.14 13.69 -10.72
N GLY A 10 0.75 13.45 -9.77
CA GLY A 10 0.73 14.12 -8.46
C GLY A 10 1.92 13.73 -7.63
N GLY A 11 3.06 14.38 -7.86
CA GLY A 11 4.20 14.30 -6.93
C GLY A 11 3.77 14.83 -5.57
N GLY A 12 3.64 13.92 -4.60
CA GLY A 12 3.22 14.22 -3.24
C GLY A 12 3.64 13.09 -2.31
N GLU A 13 4.94 13.09 -1.96
CA GLU A 13 5.51 12.35 -0.82
C GLU A 13 5.10 10.88 -0.71
N ASP A 14 5.63 10.02 -1.61
CA ASP A 14 5.45 8.58 -1.52
C ASP A 14 6.29 7.99 -0.37
N GLY A 15 5.79 8.14 0.85
CA GLY A 15 6.36 7.53 2.04
C GLY A 15 5.21 7.13 2.93
N ASP A 16 4.70 5.91 2.71
CA ASP A 16 3.52 5.31 3.34
C ASP A 16 3.40 5.67 4.83
N ALA A 17 2.79 6.83 5.11
CA ALA A 17 2.69 7.38 6.46
C ALA A 17 1.83 6.45 7.33
N ALA A 18 0.98 5.67 6.66
CA ALA A 18 0.19 4.60 7.22
C ALA A 18 1.07 3.53 7.90
N LEU A 19 2.12 3.02 7.24
CA LEU A 19 3.07 2.10 7.86
C LEU A 19 3.85 2.71 9.03
N ARG A 20 4.17 4.01 8.97
CA ARG A 20 4.86 4.71 10.07
C ARG A 20 3.97 5.00 11.28
N ALA A 21 2.65 5.08 11.09
CA ALA A 21 1.70 5.44 12.14
C ALA A 21 1.15 4.23 12.93
N GLY A 22 0.99 3.05 12.33
CA GLY A 22 0.25 1.95 12.97
C GLY A 22 0.99 0.63 13.08
N CYS A 23 1.57 0.41 14.26
CA CYS A 23 1.41 -0.82 15.07
C CYS A 23 2.45 -0.83 16.21
N ARG A 24 2.33 0.07 17.20
CA ARG A 24 3.17 0.08 18.41
C ARG A 24 2.82 -1.03 19.43
N GLY A 25 2.08 -2.09 19.07
CA GLY A 25 1.91 -3.21 20.01
C GLY A 25 0.77 -4.21 19.83
N SER A 26 -0.06 -4.17 18.77
CA SER A 26 -1.16 -5.13 18.65
C SER A 26 -1.45 -5.59 17.22
N TRP A 27 -0.47 -6.26 16.60
CA TRP A 27 -0.64 -6.97 15.34
C TRP A 27 -1.79 -7.99 15.36
N GLY A 28 -2.12 -8.56 16.53
CA GLY A 28 -3.21 -9.54 16.70
C GLY A 28 -4.63 -8.99 16.53
N GLN A 29 -4.79 -7.67 16.44
CA GLN A 29 -6.09 -7.00 16.22
C GLN A 29 -6.14 -6.29 14.86
N ALA A 30 -5.06 -6.33 14.08
CA ALA A 30 -5.04 -5.72 12.76
C ALA A 30 -5.95 -6.51 11.81
N PRO A 31 -6.79 -5.83 11.02
CA PRO A 31 -7.53 -6.47 9.94
C PRO A 31 -6.59 -7.24 9.01
N VAL A 32 -7.01 -8.42 8.54
CA VAL A 32 -6.18 -9.28 7.66
C VAL A 32 -5.81 -8.55 6.37
N ASP A 33 -6.71 -7.72 5.83
CA ASP A 33 -6.45 -6.92 4.63
C ASP A 33 -5.36 -5.86 4.83
N ALA A 34 -5.22 -5.32 6.05
CA ALA A 34 -4.11 -4.46 6.41
C ALA A 34 -2.79 -5.23 6.48
N ILE A 35 -2.78 -6.42 7.07
CA ILE A 35 -1.58 -7.27 7.16
C ILE A 35 -1.08 -7.64 5.76
N ASP A 36 -1.98 -8.10 4.89
CA ASP A 36 -1.63 -8.46 3.52
C ASP A 36 -1.07 -7.27 2.74
N TYR A 37 -1.67 -6.08 2.92
CA TYR A 37 -1.19 -4.84 2.31
C TYR A 37 0.26 -4.54 2.72
N VAL A 38 0.55 -4.55 4.03
CA VAL A 38 1.90 -4.30 4.56
C VAL A 38 2.91 -5.32 4.04
N ILE A 39 2.59 -6.62 4.13
CA ILE A 39 3.50 -7.67 3.67
C ILE A 39 3.81 -7.49 2.19
N THR A 40 2.79 -7.25 1.36
CA THR A 40 2.99 -7.10 -0.08
C THR A 40 3.78 -5.84 -0.41
N HIS A 41 3.56 -4.75 0.33
CA HIS A 41 4.32 -3.51 0.20
C HIS A 41 5.82 -3.74 0.44
N GLU A 42 6.17 -4.37 1.56
CA GLU A 42 7.57 -4.67 1.90
C GLU A 42 8.19 -5.67 0.92
N LEU A 43 7.43 -6.65 0.42
CA LEU A 43 7.91 -7.56 -0.63
C LEU A 43 8.18 -6.82 -1.94
N CYS A 44 7.36 -5.83 -2.31
CA CYS A 44 7.61 -5.02 -3.50
C CYS A 44 8.88 -4.18 -3.35
N HIS A 45 9.21 -3.73 -2.14
CA HIS A 45 10.47 -3.04 -1.86
C HIS A 45 11.73 -3.87 -2.09
N MET A 46 11.62 -5.20 -2.06
CA MET A 46 12.75 -6.08 -2.41
C MET A 46 13.10 -6.02 -3.90
N ALA A 47 12.13 -5.68 -4.76
CA ALA A 47 12.33 -5.55 -6.20
C ALA A 47 12.47 -4.09 -6.64
N GLU A 48 11.63 -3.20 -6.10
CA GLU A 48 11.57 -1.77 -6.41
C GLU A 48 11.74 -0.96 -5.09
N PRO A 49 12.97 -0.55 -4.75
CA PRO A 49 13.26 0.08 -3.45
C PRO A 49 12.61 1.44 -3.23
N HIS A 50 12.12 2.06 -4.29
CA HIS A 50 11.53 3.39 -4.29
C HIS A 50 10.11 3.33 -4.82
N HIS A 51 9.20 4.10 -4.23
CA HIS A 51 7.81 4.23 -4.65
C HIS A 51 7.63 5.04 -5.95
N GLY A 52 8.34 4.65 -7.02
CA GLY A 52 8.17 5.24 -8.35
C GLY A 52 7.11 4.50 -9.18
N ALA A 53 6.96 4.90 -10.44
CA ALA A 53 6.01 4.25 -11.37
C ALA A 53 6.22 2.73 -11.45
N ALA A 54 7.47 2.25 -11.48
CA ALA A 54 7.79 0.82 -11.52
C ALA A 54 7.30 0.06 -10.27
N PHE A 55 7.36 0.68 -9.09
CA PHE A 55 6.81 0.10 -7.86
C PHE A 55 5.30 -0.06 -7.96
N PHE A 56 4.58 0.98 -8.36
CA PHE A 56 3.12 0.92 -8.46
C PHE A 56 2.67 -0.03 -9.57
N GLU A 57 3.38 -0.10 -10.71
CA GLU A 57 3.11 -1.10 -11.74
C GLU A 57 3.32 -2.54 -11.25
N LEU A 58 4.35 -2.78 -10.43
CA LEU A 58 4.57 -4.07 -9.79
C LEU A 58 3.44 -4.35 -8.80
N PHE A 59 3.11 -3.37 -7.96
CA PHE A 59 2.12 -3.48 -6.90
C PHE A 59 0.71 -3.73 -7.45
N ASP A 60 0.33 -3.09 -8.55
CA ASP A 60 -0.92 -3.35 -9.30
C ASP A 60 -1.00 -4.79 -9.82
N LYS A 61 0.13 -5.38 -10.23
CA LYS A 61 0.18 -6.76 -10.72
C LYS A 61 0.02 -7.78 -9.60
N VAL A 62 0.65 -7.55 -8.44
CA VAL A 62 0.59 -8.49 -7.31
C VAL A 62 -0.66 -8.29 -6.43
N MET A 63 -1.17 -7.06 -6.34
CA MET A 63 -2.33 -6.71 -5.53
C MET A 63 -3.18 -5.64 -6.22
N PRO A 64 -4.00 -5.98 -7.22
CA PRO A 64 -4.78 -5.01 -8.02
C PRO A 64 -5.83 -4.23 -7.21
N ASP A 65 -6.04 -4.55 -5.94
CA ASP A 65 -6.94 -3.88 -5.03
C ASP A 65 -6.24 -3.13 -3.88
N TRP A 66 -4.93 -2.89 -4.00
CA TRP A 66 -4.09 -2.26 -2.97
C TRP A 66 -4.62 -0.88 -2.56
N GLU A 67 -5.14 -0.07 -3.49
CA GLU A 67 -5.68 1.27 -3.20
C GLU A 67 -6.83 1.21 -2.19
N ARG A 68 -7.75 0.23 -2.36
CA ARG A 68 -8.87 0.05 -1.44
C ARG A 68 -8.40 -0.40 -0.06
N ARG A 69 -7.38 -1.26 0.00
CA ARG A 69 -6.80 -1.74 1.26
C ARG A 69 -6.05 -0.61 1.98
N LYS A 70 -5.28 0.19 1.24
CA LYS A 70 -4.61 1.40 1.74
C LYS A 70 -5.61 2.37 2.35
N GLN A 71 -6.70 2.70 1.65
CA GLN A 71 -7.72 3.61 2.19
C GLN A 71 -8.37 3.09 3.48
N ARG A 72 -8.57 1.77 3.60
CA ARG A 72 -9.09 1.17 4.85
C ARG A 72 -8.08 1.26 5.98
N LEU A 73 -6.82 0.99 5.68
CA LEU A 73 -5.72 1.09 6.61
C LEU A 73 -5.59 2.54 7.12
N GLU A 74 -5.56 3.53 6.23
CA GLU A 74 -5.54 4.95 6.58
C GLU A 74 -6.72 5.36 7.47
N ARG A 75 -7.94 4.90 7.16
CA ARG A 75 -9.13 5.14 7.99
C ARG A 75 -9.06 4.48 9.37
N ALA A 76 -8.43 3.31 9.48
CA ALA A 76 -8.28 2.59 10.73
C ALA A 76 -7.22 3.22 11.66
N MET A 77 -6.36 4.09 11.12
CA MET A 77 -5.28 4.76 11.86
C MET A 77 -5.53 6.26 12.08
N ALA A 78 -6.62 6.80 11.53
CA ALA A 78 -7.14 8.13 11.83
C ALA A 78 -7.93 8.11 13.15
#